data_AF-A0A4R2P3T9-F1
#
_entry.id   AF-A0A4R2P3T9-F1
#
_cell.length_a   1.000
_cell.length_b   1.000
_cell.length_c   1.000
_cell.angle_alpha   90.00
_cell.angle_beta   90.00
_cell.angle_gamma   90.00
#
_symmetry.space_group_name_H-M   'P 1'
#
loop_
_entity.id
_entity.type
_entity.pdbx_description
1 polymer ?
#
loop_
_entity_poly.entity_id
_entity_poly.type
_entity_poly.pdbx_seq_one_letter_code
_entity_poly.pdbx_strand_id
1 'polypeptide(L)' 'MGAFNHLHLPSEEIPVMGDVDTAIIGGSMAGISSALKLAGLGKQVIIVESRTYGAVRI' A
#
# COMPACT_ATOMS: atom_id res chain seq x y z
N MET A 1 20.53 -10.90 -15.38
CA MET A 1 21.35 -10.28 -14.30
C MET A 1 20.61 -9.01 -13.89
N GLY A 2 19.93 -8.99 -12.74
CA GLY A 2 19.16 -7.81 -12.30
C GLY A 2 20.08 -6.77 -11.66
N ALA A 3 19.89 -5.50 -12.00
CA ALA A 3 20.62 -4.39 -11.39
C ALA A 3 20.10 -4.16 -9.96
N PHE A 4 21.02 -4.11 -8.99
CA PHE A 4 20.68 -3.73 -7.62
C PHE A 4 20.72 -2.20 -7.52
N ASN A 5 19.56 -1.59 -7.30
CA ASN A 5 19.49 -0.15 -7.04
C ASN A 5 19.83 0.10 -5.56
N HIS A 6 20.87 0.90 -5.32
CA HIS A 6 21.15 1.44 -3.99
C HIS A 6 20.13 2.53 -3.67
N LEU A 7 19.23 2.26 -2.73
CA LEU A 7 18.26 3.21 -2.22
C LEU A 7 18.79 3.81 -0.91
N HIS A 8 19.05 5.12 -0.90
CA HIS A 8 19.28 5.87 0.34
C HIS A 8 17.91 6.25 0.92
N LEU A 9 17.49 5.56 1.97
CA LEU A 9 16.31 5.93 2.74
C LEU A 9 16.70 7.05 3.71
N PRO A 10 15.83 8.06 3.92
CA PRO A 10 16.08 9.06 4.94
C PRO A 10 16.13 8.39 6.32
N SER A 11 17.06 8.84 7.16
CA SER A 11 17.26 8.33 8.52
C SER A 11 16.30 8.96 9.55
N GLU A 12 15.22 9.57 9.07
CA GLU A 12 14.24 10.27 9.89
C GLU A 12 13.04 9.37 10.22
N GLU A 13 12.35 9.70 11.30
CA GLU A 13 11.11 8.99 11.67
C GLU A 13 10.02 9.28 10.63
N ILE A 14 9.47 8.22 10.06
CA ILE A 14 8.38 8.34 9.09
C ILE A 14 7.05 8.36 9.86
N PRO A 15 6.12 9.29 9.56
CA PRO A 15 4.82 9.33 10.21
C PRO A 15 4.04 8.03 10.03
N VAL A 16 3.54 7.47 11.14
CA VAL A 16 2.65 6.32 11.11
C VAL A 16 1.24 6.79 10.76
N MET A 17 0.73 6.34 9.61
CA MET A 17 -0.62 6.71 9.14
C MET A 17 -1.73 5.99 9.90
N GLY A 18 -1.43 4.82 10.48
CA GLY A 18 -2.33 4.02 11.32
C GLY A 18 -1.95 2.54 11.31
N ASP A 19 -2.50 1.79 12.27
CA ASP A 19 -2.38 0.33 12.32
C ASP A 19 -3.48 -0.32 11.49
N VAL A 20 -3.11 -1.28 10.65
CA VAL A 20 -4.03 -2.03 9.79
C VAL A 20 -3.63 -3.51 9.76
N ASP A 21 -4.57 -4.38 9.43
CA ASP A 21 -4.28 -5.81 9.27
C ASP A 21 -3.41 -6.08 8.04
N THR A 22 -3.54 -5.27 6.98
CA THR A 22 -2.83 -5.51 5.71
C THR A 22 -2.60 -4.21 4.93
N ALA A 23 -1.39 -4.06 4.39
CA ALA A 23 -1.06 -3.04 3.40
C ALA A 23 -0.88 -3.64 2.00
N ILE A 24 -1.53 -3.05 1.01
CA ILE A 24 -1.40 -3.42 -0.40
C ILE A 24 -0.62 -2.33 -1.12
N ILE A 25 0.50 -2.70 -1.74
CA ILE A 25 1.33 -1.78 -2.51
C ILE A 25 0.91 -1.86 -3.99
N GLY A 26 0.36 -0.77 -4.49
CA GLY A 26 -0.11 -0.62 -5.86
C GLY A 26 -1.63 -0.63 -6.02
N GLY A 27 -2.19 0.40 -6.66
CA GLY A 27 -3.61 0.59 -6.94
C GLY A 27 -4.06 0.04 -8.30
N SER A 28 -3.41 -1.02 -8.79
CA SER A 28 -3.83 -1.70 -10.02
C SER A 28 -5.12 -2.51 -9.81
N MET A 29 -5.68 -3.09 -10.87
CA MET A 29 -6.86 -3.96 -10.76
C MET A 29 -6.63 -5.13 -9.80
N ALA A 30 -5.43 -5.71 -9.78
CA ALA A 30 -5.09 -6.79 -8.86
C ALA A 30 -5.03 -6.29 -7.41
N GLY A 31 -4.44 -5.11 -7.19
CA GLY A 31 -4.35 -4.48 -5.86
C GLY A 31 -5.74 -4.17 -5.30
N ILE A 32 -6.59 -3.51 -6.09
CA ILE A 32 -7.95 -3.15 -5.69
C ILE A 32 -8.81 -4.40 -5.47
N SER A 33 -8.73 -5.41 -6.35
CA SER A 33 -9.49 -6.66 -6.18
C SER A 33 -9.11 -7.38 -4.88
N SER A 34 -7.80 -7.42 -4.57
CA SER A 34 -7.31 -8.01 -3.32
C SER A 34 -7.79 -7.22 -2.10
N ALA A 35 -7.77 -5.89 -2.17
CA ALA A 35 -8.24 -5.02 -1.10
C ALA A 35 -9.72 -5.26 -0.79
N LEU A 36 -10.56 -5.30 -1.83
CA LEU A 36 -11.99 -5.56 -1.69
C LEU A 36 -12.27 -6.94 -1.10
N LYS A 37 -11.51 -7.96 -1.52
CA LYS A 37 -11.67 -9.32 -0.97
C LYS A 37 -11.35 -9.36 0.52
N LEU A 38 -10.26 -8.71 0.94
CA LEU A 38 -9.84 -8.65 2.35
C LEU A 38 -10.78 -7.81 3.20
N ALA A 39 -11.22 -6.66 2.69
CA ALA A 39 -12.22 -5.82 3.34
C ALA A 39 -13.54 -6.59 3.54
N GLY A 40 -13.97 -7.37 2.53
CA GLY A 40 -15.14 -8.25 2.63
C GLY A 40 -14.99 -9.38 3.67
N LEU A 41 -13.78 -9.67 4.13
CA LEU A 41 -13.48 -10.57 5.26
C LEU A 41 -13.33 -9.81 6.59
N GLY A 42 -13.66 -8.52 6.62
CA GLY A 42 -13.60 -7.66 7.81
C GLY A 42 -12.20 -7.15 8.15
N LYS A 43 -11.23 -7.27 7.24
CA LYS A 43 -9.86 -6.77 7.47
C LYS A 43 -9.78 -5.27 7.26
N GLN A 44 -9.03 -4.60 8.11
CA GLN A 44 -8.62 -3.21 7.87
C GLN A 44 -7.47 -3.22 6.86
N VAL A 45 -7.68 -2.57 5.72
CA VAL A 45 -6.73 -2.60 4.59
C VAL A 45 -6.37 -1.18 4.19
N ILE A 46 -5.08 -0.93 3.98
CA ILE A 46 -4.60 0.30 3.34
C ILE A 46 -4.01 -0.02 1.97
N ILE A 47 -4.25 0.85 0.99
CA ILE A 47 -3.61 0.78 -0.33
C ILE A 47 -2.62 1.94 -0.42
N VAL A 48 -1.36 1.62 -0.71
CA VAL A 48 -0.29 2.59 -0.93
C VAL A 48 0.06 2.58 -2.41
N GLU A 49 -0.17 3.69 -3.09
CA GLU A 49 0.16 3.86 -4.50
C GLU A 49 1.06 5.08 -4.69
N SER A 50 2.10 4.90 -5.51
CA SER A 50 3.11 5.92 -5.83
C SER A 50 2.54 7.16 -6.52
N ARG A 51 1.42 7.01 -7.22
CA ARG A 51 0.70 8.08 -7.92
C ARG A 51 -0.80 7.98 -7.67
N THR A 52 -1.35 8.96 -6.97
CA THR A 52 -2.79 9.05 -6.71
C THR A 52 -3.56 9.26 -8.01
N TYR A 53 -4.22 8.20 -8.50
CA TYR A 53 -5.32 8.30 -9.45
C TYR A 53 -6.64 8.13 -8.68
N GLY A 54 -6.96 9.12 -7.83
CA GLY A 54 -8.11 9.09 -6.93
C GLY A 54 -7.81 8.38 -5.60
N ALA A 55 -8.07 9.05 -4.49
CA ALA A 55 -8.02 8.42 -3.16
C ALA A 55 -9.32 7.64 -2.95
N VAL A 56 -9.22 6.33 -2.65
CA VAL A 56 -10.36 5.48 -2.28
C VAL A 56 -10.12 4.98 -0.86
N ARG A 57 -11.06 5.29 0.03
CA ARG A 57 -11.12 4.73 1.38
C ARG A 57 -12.30 3.76 1.40
N ILE A 58 -12.00 2.47 1.54
CA ILE A 58 -12.97 1.37 1.62
C ILE A 58 -13.00 0.78 3.02
#